data_AF-A0A2N1R4Y1-F1
#
_entry.id   AF-A0A2N1R4Y1-F1
#
_cell.length_a   1.000
_cell.length_b   1.000
_cell.length_c   1.000
_cell.angle_alpha   90.00
_cell.angle_beta   90.00
_cell.angle_gamma   90.00
#
_symmetry.space_group_name_H-M   'P 1'
#
loop_
_entity.id
_entity.type
_entity.pdbx_description
1 polymer ?
#
loop_
_entity_poly.entity_id
_entity_poly.type
_entity_poly.pdbx_seq_one_letter_code
_entity_poly.pdbx_strand_id
1 'polypeptide(L)'
;MTLLTIALGIVGLGVVVLFHEFGHFMMARLVGVQVEEFSLGWGPRLLSRKFGNTAYTISAFPIGGYCRMKGEDSYRKAIENGLDEFPREPGSFFGASPAKRILISAGGPMMPRMPANTGAAKRRLS
;
A
#
# COMPACT_ATOMS: atom_id res chain seq x y z
N MET A 1 34.83 7.50 7.68
CA MET A 1 34.19 8.11 6.50
C MET A 1 33.29 7.10 5.78
N THR A 2 33.75 5.89 5.45
CA THR A 2 32.99 4.86 4.72
C THR A 2 31.74 4.31 5.45
N LEU A 3 31.82 4.02 6.74
CA LEU A 3 30.66 3.54 7.51
C LEU A 3 29.55 4.59 7.61
N LEU A 4 29.91 5.87 7.75
CA LEU A 4 28.96 6.97 7.79
C LEU A 4 28.26 7.15 6.44
N THR A 5 28.98 7.08 5.32
CA THR A 5 28.38 7.17 3.99
C THR A 5 27.43 6.01 3.70
N ILE A 6 27.77 4.79 4.13
CA ILE A 6 26.89 3.62 3.99
C ILE A 6 25.63 3.81 4.83
N ALA A 7 25.76 4.24 6.09
CA ALA A 7 24.61 4.50 6.95
C ALA A 7 23.69 5.58 6.37
N LEU A 8 24.25 6.69 5.86
CA LEU A 8 23.49 7.75 5.19
C LEU A 8 22.79 7.24 3.91
N GLY A 9 23.45 6.36 3.14
CA GLY A 9 22.85 5.73 1.97
C GLY A 9 21.64 4.86 2.31
N ILE A 10 21.72 4.06 3.38
CA ILE A 10 20.62 3.22 3.85
C ILE A 10 19.44 4.07 4.33
N VAL A 11 19.72 5.13 5.09
CA VAL A 11 18.69 6.07 5.56
C VAL A 11 18.03 6.77 4.37
N GLY A 12 18.83 7.27 3.41
CA GLY A 12 18.32 7.91 2.20
C GLY A 12 17.44 6.98 1.36
N LEU A 13 17.86 5.73 1.18
CA LEU A 13 17.07 4.70 0.50
C LEU A 13 15.74 4.45 1.23
N GLY A 14 15.77 4.31 2.56
CA GLY A 14 14.57 4.13 3.37
C GLY A 14 13.58 5.29 3.22
N VAL A 15 14.08 6.53 3.14
CA VAL A 15 13.25 7.72 2.90
C VAL A 15 12.60 7.68 1.52
N VAL A 16 13.36 7.39 0.45
CA VAL A 16 12.82 7.31 -0.91
C VAL A 16 11.73 6.24 -1.00
N VAL A 17 12.00 5.06 -0.45
CA VAL A 17 11.03 3.95 -0.41
C VAL A 17 9.78 4.33 0.38
N LEU A 18 9.94 5.01 1.53
CA LEU A 18 8.80 5.50 2.30
C LEU A 18 7.91 6.42 1.47
N PHE A 19 8.48 7.38 0.75
CA PHE A 19 7.72 8.27 -0.11
C PHE A 19 7.08 7.54 -1.30
N HIS A 20 7.77 6.56 -1.88
CA HIS A 20 7.25 5.74 -2.96
C HIS A 20 6.01 4.94 -2.54
N GLU A 21 6.13 4.17 -1.45
CA GLU A 21 5.02 3.39 -0.92
C GLU A 21 3.88 4.30 -0.47
N PHE A 22 4.21 5.44 0.15
CA PHE A 22 3.20 6.40 0.58
C PHE A 22 2.40 6.97 -0.60
N GLY A 23 3.04 7.16 -1.76
CA GLY A 23 2.37 7.54 -3.00
C GLY A 23 1.32 6.53 -3.47
N HIS A 24 1.66 5.23 -3.46
CA HIS A 24 0.71 4.16 -3.74
C HIS A 24 -0.44 4.14 -2.74
N PHE A 25 -0.14 4.23 -1.45
CA PHE A 25 -1.14 4.29 -0.38
C PHE A 25 -2.12 5.45 -0.60
N MET A 26 -1.59 6.64 -0.90
CA MET A 26 -2.40 7.82 -1.17
C MET A 26 -3.31 7.62 -2.38
N MET A 27 -2.76 7.20 -3.53
CA MET A 27 -3.57 6.98 -4.73
C MET A 27 -4.66 5.93 -4.52
N ALA A 28 -4.35 4.82 -3.83
CA ALA A 28 -5.33 3.81 -3.49
C ALA A 28 -6.50 4.42 -2.71
N ARG A 29 -6.21 5.22 -1.68
CA ARG A 29 -7.23 5.91 -0.88
C ARG A 29 -8.04 6.92 -1.69
N LEU A 30 -7.42 7.62 -2.65
CA LEU A 30 -8.10 8.59 -3.51
C LEU A 30 -9.09 7.95 -4.47
N VAL A 31 -8.73 6.81 -5.06
CA VAL A 31 -9.61 6.11 -6.01
C VAL A 31 -10.64 5.20 -5.33
N GLY A 32 -10.66 5.17 -4.00
CA GLY A 32 -11.61 4.41 -3.18
C GLY A 32 -11.20 2.96 -2.92
N VAL A 33 -9.94 2.60 -3.16
CA VAL A 33 -9.39 1.28 -2.82
C VAL A 33 -8.91 1.29 -1.37
N GLN A 34 -9.29 0.26 -0.61
CA GLN A 34 -8.85 0.11 0.77
C GLN A 34 -7.47 -0.52 0.81
N VAL A 35 -6.60 -0.02 1.69
CA VAL A 35 -5.27 -0.58 1.94
C VAL A 35 -5.31 -1.27 3.30
N GLU A 36 -5.01 -2.56 3.33
CA GLU A 36 -5.07 -3.39 4.53
C GLU A 36 -3.76 -3.33 5.31
N GLU A 37 -2.63 -3.23 4.61
CA GLU A 37 -1.32 -3.13 5.23
C GLU A 37 -0.39 -2.18 4.47
N PHE A 38 0.30 -1.32 5.20
CA PHE A 38 1.37 -0.47 4.73
C PHE A 38 2.65 -0.86 5.47
N SER A 39 3.59 -1.49 4.78
CA SER A 39 4.85 -1.97 5.37
C SER A 39 6.03 -1.15 4.88
N LEU A 40 6.77 -0.57 5.82
CA LEU A 40 8.08 0.03 5.57
C LEU A 40 9.14 -1.02 5.87
N GLY A 41 9.91 -1.38 4.86
CA GLY A 41 10.90 -2.43 4.94
C GLY A 41 10.37 -3.81 4.55
N TRP A 42 11.32 -4.75 4.49
CA TRP A 42 11.10 -6.17 4.28
C TRP A 42 11.62 -7.01 5.46
N GLY A 43 11.21 -8.27 5.51
CA GLY A 43 11.65 -9.24 6.51
C GLY A 43 10.77 -9.28 7.77
N PRO A 44 11.33 -9.65 8.94
CA PRO A 44 10.56 -9.81 10.17
C PRO A 44 9.96 -8.46 10.60
N ARG A 45 8.68 -8.49 10.97
CA ARG A 45 7.95 -7.31 11.47
C ARG A 45 8.49 -6.95 12.85
N LEU A 46 9.10 -5.77 12.97
CA LEU A 46 9.57 -5.24 14.25
C LEU A 46 8.43 -4.60 15.02
N LEU A 47 7.61 -3.84 14.30
CA LEU A 47 6.45 -3.15 14.86
C LEU A 47 5.30 -3.24 13.88
N SER A 48 4.10 -3.52 14.38
CA SER A 48 2.88 -3.40 13.57
C SER A 48 1.80 -2.76 14.41
N ARG A 49 1.22 -1.67 13.89
CA ARG A 49 0.15 -0.94 14.57
C ARG A 49 -1.00 -0.71 13.61
N LYS A 50 -2.17 -1.21 13.97
CA LYS A 50 -3.40 -0.99 13.20
C LYS A 50 -4.01 0.37 13.52
N PHE A 51 -4.29 1.16 12.50
CA PHE A 51 -5.00 2.42 12.64
C PHE A 51 -6.14 2.49 11.60
N GLY A 52 -7.39 2.51 12.09
CA GLY A 52 -8.57 2.38 11.25
C GLY A 52 -8.58 1.03 10.51
N ASN A 53 -8.55 1.08 9.17
CA ASN A 53 -8.59 -0.10 8.31
C ASN A 53 -7.21 -0.53 7.79
N THR A 54 -6.14 0.17 8.16
CA THR A 54 -4.78 -0.08 7.65
C THR A 54 -3.84 -0.46 8.79
N ALA A 55 -3.10 -1.56 8.62
CA ALA A 55 -1.99 -1.95 9.49
C ALA A 55 -0.71 -1.26 9.03
N TYR A 56 -0.09 -0.47 9.89
CA TYR A 56 1.20 0.17 9.64
C TYR A 56 2.30 -0.72 10.24
N THR A 57 3.09 -1.35 9.39
CA THR A 57 4.13 -2.29 9.77
C THR A 57 5.50 -1.67 9.47
N ILE A 58 6.45 -1.84 10.39
CA ILE A 58 7.86 -1.53 10.20
C ILE A 58 8.63 -2.83 10.32
N SER A 59 9.40 -3.15 9.29
CA SER A 59 10.20 -4.38 9.20
C SER A 59 11.68 -4.08 9.38
N ALA A 60 12.47 -5.11 9.67
CA ALA A 60 13.88 -4.95 10.04
C ALA A 60 14.77 -4.38 8.92
N PHE A 61 14.47 -4.66 7.66
CA PHE A 61 15.30 -4.25 6.54
C PHE A 61 14.69 -3.08 5.77
N PRO A 62 15.32 -1.89 5.71
CA PRO A 62 14.79 -0.72 5.00
C PRO A 62 14.97 -0.77 3.47
N ILE A 63 15.30 -1.94 2.89
CA ILE A 63 15.65 -2.14 1.47
C ILE A 63 14.39 -2.34 0.60
N GLY A 64 13.27 -1.73 0.98
CA GLY A 64 11.99 -1.89 0.28
C GLY A 64 10.79 -1.61 1.16
N GLY A 65 9.60 -1.87 0.65
CA GLY A 65 8.33 -1.69 1.34
C GLY A 65 7.22 -2.28 0.48
N TYR A 66 6.01 -2.36 1.03
CA TYR A 66 4.84 -2.78 0.25
C TYR A 66 3.54 -2.23 0.83
N CYS A 67 2.61 -1.93 -0.08
CA CYS A 67 1.22 -1.59 0.24
C CYS A 67 0.30 -2.76 -0.15
N ARG A 68 -0.19 -3.51 0.84
CA ARG A 68 -1.16 -4.58 0.63
C ARG A 68 -2.55 -4.00 0.45
N MET A 69 -3.12 -4.15 -0.73
CA MET A 69 -4.43 -3.61 -1.07
C MET A 69 -5.53 -4.65 -0.87
N LYS A 70 -6.72 -4.18 -0.49
CA LYS A 70 -7.87 -5.05 -0.25
C LYS A 70 -8.18 -5.89 -1.49
N GLY A 71 -8.36 -7.19 -1.28
CA GLY A 71 -8.66 -8.16 -2.33
C GLY A 71 -7.43 -8.75 -3.04
N GLU A 72 -6.20 -8.32 -2.72
CA GLU A 72 -4.99 -9.00 -3.23
C GLU A 72 -4.85 -10.43 -2.69
N ASP A 73 -5.17 -10.66 -1.41
CA ASP A 73 -5.15 -12.00 -0.82
C ASP A 73 -6.27 -12.89 -1.35
N SER A 74 -7.48 -12.34 -1.52
CA SER A 74 -8.60 -13.07 -2.13
C SER A 74 -8.28 -13.44 -3.58
N TYR A 75 -7.60 -12.56 -4.33
CA TYR A 75 -7.13 -12.83 -5.69
C TYR A 75 -6.05 -13.92 -5.72
N ARG A 76 -5.04 -13.85 -4.84
CA ARG A 76 -4.00 -14.89 -4.73
C ARG A 76 -4.62 -16.25 -4.42
N LYS A 77 -5.55 -16.31 -3.47
CA LYS A 77 -6.27 -17.54 -3.13
C LYS A 77 -7.11 -18.05 -4.31
N ALA A 78 -7.77 -17.17 -5.07
CA ALA A 78 -8.53 -17.59 -6.24
C ALA A 78 -7.65 -18.22 -7.33
N ILE A 79 -6.49 -17.61 -7.62
CA ILE A 79 -5.48 -18.16 -8.54
C ILE A 79 -4.98 -19.53 -8.06
N GLU A 80 -4.63 -19.63 -6.78
CA GLU A 80 -4.11 -20.87 -6.18
C GLU A 80 -5.13 -22.01 -6.19
N ASN A 81 -6.42 -21.69 -6.04
CA ASN A 81 -7.51 -22.66 -6.09
C ASN A 81 -8.06 -22.89 -7.52
N GLY A 82 -7.45 -22.30 -8.55
CA GLY A 82 -7.87 -22.48 -9.95
C GLY A 82 -9.29 -21.97 -10.25
N LEU A 83 -9.78 -20.97 -9.51
CA LEU A 83 -11.12 -20.41 -9.68
C LEU A 83 -11.13 -19.40 -10.84
N ASP A 84 -12.03 -19.58 -11.80
CA ASP A 84 -12.23 -18.66 -12.94
C ASP A 84 -12.89 -17.32 -12.53
N GLU A 85 -13.56 -17.28 -11.36
CA GLU A 85 -14.22 -16.08 -10.84
C GLU A 85 -13.48 -15.45 -9.66
N PHE A 86 -12.99 -14.24 -9.88
CA PHE A 86 -12.40 -13.41 -8.84
C PHE A 86 -13.51 -12.72 -8.03
N PRO A 87 -13.53 -12.85 -6.68
CA PRO A 87 -14.48 -12.11 -5.85
C PRO A 87 -14.27 -10.59 -6.01
N ARG A 88 -15.13 -9.94 -6.78
CA ARG A 88 -15.10 -8.48 -6.99
C ARG A 88 -15.73 -7.77 -5.80
N GLU A 89 -14.98 -7.69 -4.71
CA GLU A 89 -15.44 -6.97 -3.52
C GLU A 89 -15.43 -5.44 -3.75
N PRO A 90 -16.46 -4.70 -3.30
CA PRO A 90 -16.46 -3.25 -3.33
C PRO A 90 -15.24 -2.66 -2.59
N GLY A 91 -14.46 -1.83 -3.29
CA GLY A 91 -13.24 -1.22 -2.74
C GLY A 91 -11.99 -2.10 -2.80
N SER A 92 -12.03 -3.23 -3.53
CA SER A 92 -10.85 -4.04 -3.82
C SER A 92 -10.03 -3.50 -5.00
N PHE A 93 -8.72 -3.75 -4.99
CA PHE A 93 -7.83 -3.39 -6.09
C PHE A 93 -8.23 -4.08 -7.41
N PHE A 94 -8.54 -5.38 -7.33
CA PHE A 94 -8.99 -6.18 -8.46
C PHE A 94 -10.47 -6.00 -8.85
N GLY A 95 -11.23 -5.25 -8.04
CA GLY A 95 -12.58 -4.77 -8.40
C GLY A 95 -12.57 -3.41 -9.11
N ALA A 96 -11.48 -2.63 -8.98
CA ALA A 96 -11.34 -1.33 -9.63
C ALA A 96 -11.06 -1.48 -11.14
N SER A 97 -11.45 -0.48 -11.93
CA SER A 97 -11.18 -0.44 -13.37
C SER A 97 -9.66 -0.43 -13.66
N PRO A 98 -9.20 -0.96 -14.81
CA PRO A 98 -7.78 -1.01 -15.15
C PRO A 98 -7.09 0.37 -15.08
N ALA A 99 -7.78 1.43 -15.50
CA ALA A 99 -7.27 2.80 -15.40
C ALA A 99 -7.00 3.23 -13.94
N LYS A 100 -7.86 2.85 -12.99
CA LYS A 100 -7.64 3.14 -11.56
C LYS A 100 -6.45 2.37 -11.01
N ARG A 101 -6.23 1.12 -11.43
CA ARG A 101 -5.06 0.32 -11.02
C ARG A 101 -3.77 0.93 -11.55
N ILE A 102 -3.76 1.31 -12.83
CA ILE A 102 -2.62 2.01 -13.44
C ILE A 102 -2.34 3.31 -12.69
N LEU A 103 -3.37 4.08 -12.32
CA LEU A 103 -3.21 5.31 -11.55
C LEU A 103 -2.61 5.04 -10.15
N ILE A 104 -3.01 3.97 -9.48
CA ILE A 104 -2.42 3.57 -8.19
C ILE A 104 -0.95 3.17 -8.37
N SER A 105 -0.63 2.35 -9.37
CA SER A 105 0.74 1.94 -9.68
C SER A 105 1.61 3.12 -10.15
N ALA A 106 1.03 4.12 -10.81
CA ALA A 106 1.73 5.36 -11.16
C ALA A 106 1.87 6.32 -9.95
N GLY A 107 1.07 6.13 -8.90
CA GLY A 107 1.06 6.93 -7.69
C GLY A 107 2.33 6.86 -6.85
N GLY A 108 3.15 5.82 -7.02
CA GLY A 108 4.41 5.68 -6.27
C GLY A 108 5.39 6.82 -6.53
N PRO A 109 5.84 7.02 -7.78
CA PRO A 109 6.73 8.14 -8.12
C PRO A 109 6.03 9.51 -8.13
N MET A 110 4.72 9.56 -8.34
CA MET A 110 3.95 10.81 -8.37
C MET A 110 3.10 10.95 -7.11
N MET A 111 3.62 11.65 -6.10
CA MET A 111 2.83 12.03 -4.94
C MET A 111 1.72 13.02 -5.35
N PRO A 112 0.43 12.64 -5.35
CA PRO A 112 -0.63 13.61 -5.58
C PRO A 112 -0.90 14.40 -4.30
N ARG A 113 -1.24 15.67 -4.43
CA ARG A 113 -1.75 16.47 -3.31
C ARG A 113 -3.05 15.85 -2.80
N MET A 114 -3.09 15.52 -1.51
CA MET A 114 -4.31 15.04 -0.85
C MET A 114 -5.41 16.12 -0.94
N PRO A 115 -6.57 15.87 -1.56
CA PRO A 115 -7.73 16.71 -1.35
C PRO A 115 -8.20 16.51 0.10
N ALA A 116 -8.42 17.61 0.82
CA ALA A 116 -8.68 17.67 2.26
C ALA A 116 -9.94 16.91 2.75
N ASN A 117 -10.65 16.21 1.87
CA ASN A 117 -11.91 15.54 2.17
C ASN A 117 -11.89 14.09 1.63
N THR A 118 -11.17 13.20 2.31
CA THR A 118 -11.24 11.75 2.06
C THR A 118 -11.94 11.00 3.19
N GLY A 119 -12.81 11.68 3.95
CA GLY A 119 -13.74 11.08 4.91
C GLY A 119 -14.84 10.22 4.29
N ALA A 120 -14.78 9.95 2.98
CA ALA A 120 -15.80 9.27 2.19
C ALA A 120 -15.79 7.73 2.32
N ALA A 121 -15.58 7.22 3.53
CA ALA A 121 -15.79 5.80 3.84
C ALA A 121 -16.52 5.58 5.17
N LYS A 122 -17.28 6.56 5.65
CA LYS A 122 -18.12 6.43 6.85
C LYS A 122 -19.63 6.58 6.62
N ARG A 123 -20.11 6.52 5.37
CA ARG A 123 -21.54 6.64 5.03
C ARG A 123 -21.96 5.74 3.87
N ARG A 124 -22.07 4.45 4.14
CA ARG A 124 -22.95 3.46 3.49
C ARG A 124 -22.75 2.18 4.28
N LEU A 125 -23.84 1.55 4.73
CA LEU A 125 -23.93 0.60 5.86
C LEU A 125 -24.22 1.28 7.21
N SER A 126 -25.29 2.07 7.24
CA SER A 126 -26.25 2.14 8.35
C SER A 126 -27.63 2.05 7.74
#